data_AF-A0A7Z0LF01-F1
#
_entry.id   AF-A0A7Z0LF01-F1
#
_cell.length_a   1.000
_cell.length_b   1.000
_cell.length_c   1.000
_cell.angle_alpha   90.00
_cell.angle_beta   90.00
_cell.angle_gamma   90.00
#
_symmetry.space_group_name_H-M   'P 1'
#
loop_
_entity.id
_entity.type
_entity.pdbx_description
1 polymer ?
#
loop_
_entity_poly.entity_id
_entity_poly.type
_entity_poly.pdbx_seq_one_letter_code
_entity_poly.pdbx_strand_id
1 'polypeptide(L)'
;GKRPTSITVNLLSNGEIVQSKEVSEQDNWSYEFTNLPKFKDGQEIKYTVTENQVAGYETIINGYKITNKYIPEIPEVPEDKNKEKDTPKKGKLSKTGINTDADLFGILALLSSLLVALKLKKRN
;
A
#
# COMPACT_ATOMS: atom_id res chain seq x y z
N GLY A 1 12.17 5.99 -18.57
CA GLY A 1 12.11 6.06 -17.09
C GLY A 1 11.59 4.75 -16.54
N LYS A 2 11.67 4.53 -15.22
CA LYS A 2 11.09 3.34 -14.54
C LYS A 2 9.63 3.54 -14.11
N ARG A 3 9.09 4.74 -14.31
CA ARG A 3 7.69 5.10 -14.04
C ARG A 3 6.76 4.30 -14.95
N PRO A 4 5.69 3.70 -14.41
CA PRO A 4 4.69 3.02 -15.23
C PRO A 4 3.95 4.01 -16.13
N THR A 5 3.34 3.50 -17.19
CA THR A 5 2.52 4.29 -18.13
C THR A 5 1.21 4.76 -17.50
N SER A 6 0.68 3.99 -16.57
CA SER A 6 -0.54 4.27 -15.83
C SER A 6 -0.53 3.62 -14.45
N ILE A 7 -1.43 4.07 -13.59
CA ILE A 7 -1.77 3.47 -12.30
C ILE A 7 -3.28 3.32 -12.20
N THR A 8 -3.75 2.46 -11.30
CA THR A 8 -5.19 2.34 -11.01
C THR A 8 -5.46 2.88 -9.60
N VAL A 9 -6.27 3.93 -9.53
CA VAL A 9 -6.76 4.50 -8.28
C VAL A 9 -8.17 3.98 -8.00
N ASN A 10 -8.40 3.49 -6.79
CA ASN A 10 -9.69 2.98 -6.35
C ASN A 10 -10.32 3.95 -5.34
N LEU A 11 -11.61 4.23 -5.51
CA LEU A 11 -12.43 4.91 -4.52
C LEU A 11 -13.14 3.88 -3.65
N LEU A 12 -12.99 4.03 -2.34
CA LEU A 12 -13.67 3.19 -1.35
C LEU A 12 -14.79 3.98 -0.68
N SER A 13 -15.95 3.33 -0.51
CA SER A 13 -17.08 3.78 0.30
C SER A 13 -17.16 2.90 1.54
N ASN A 14 -16.93 3.47 2.72
CA ASN A 14 -16.92 2.73 3.99
C ASN A 14 -16.03 1.46 3.97
N GLY A 15 -14.92 1.50 3.23
CA GLY A 15 -13.96 0.39 3.11
C GLY A 15 -14.17 -0.53 1.90
N GLU A 16 -15.25 -0.38 1.15
CA GLU A 16 -15.53 -1.19 -0.06
C GLU A 16 -15.21 -0.41 -1.34
N ILE A 17 -14.50 -1.03 -2.29
CA ILE A 17 -14.24 -0.42 -3.59
C ILE A 17 -15.56 -0.25 -4.34
N VAL A 18 -15.87 1.00 -4.72
CA VAL A 18 -17.09 1.35 -5.46
C VAL A 18 -16.81 1.86 -6.86
N GLN A 19 -15.63 2.44 -7.09
CA GLN A 19 -15.19 2.92 -8.40
C GLN A 19 -13.67 2.76 -8.53
N SER A 20 -13.19 2.61 -9.76
CA SER A 20 -11.76 2.60 -10.09
C SER A 20 -11.52 3.47 -11.31
N LYS A 21 -10.36 4.13 -11.36
CA LYS A 21 -9.93 4.96 -12.48
C LYS A 21 -8.49 4.66 -12.82
N GLU A 22 -8.23 4.42 -14.10
CA GLU A 22 -6.87 4.42 -14.63
C GLU A 22 -6.40 5.86 -14.82
N VAL A 23 -5.19 6.16 -14.35
CA VAL A 23 -4.62 7.51 -14.34
C VAL A 23 -3.25 7.44 -14.99
N SER A 24 -3.02 8.36 -15.92
CA SER A 24 -1.84 8.35 -16.78
C SER A 24 -1.22 9.75 -16.94
N GLU A 25 -0.17 9.83 -17.75
CA GLU A 25 0.41 11.13 -18.12
C GLU A 25 -0.55 11.99 -18.94
N GLN A 26 -1.43 11.38 -19.76
CA GLN A 26 -2.46 12.11 -20.51
C GLN A 26 -3.43 12.87 -19.59
N ASP A 27 -3.67 12.34 -18.38
CA ASP A 27 -4.53 12.95 -17.36
C ASP A 27 -3.77 13.95 -16.46
N ASN A 28 -2.51 14.26 -16.78
CA ASN A 28 -1.60 15.00 -15.90
C ASN A 28 -1.54 14.40 -14.48
N TRP A 29 -1.63 13.07 -14.37
CA TRP A 29 -1.64 12.35 -13.10
C TRP A 29 -2.72 12.80 -12.11
N SER A 30 -3.82 13.34 -12.63
CA SER A 30 -4.97 13.80 -11.85
C SER A 30 -6.15 12.86 -12.02
N TYR A 31 -6.96 12.72 -10.98
CA TYR A 31 -8.17 11.90 -11.02
C TYR A 31 -9.32 12.60 -10.31
N GLU A 32 -10.53 12.22 -10.70
CA GLU A 32 -11.77 12.75 -10.14
C GLU A 32 -12.81 11.64 -10.16
N PHE A 33 -13.58 11.57 -9.08
CA PHE A 33 -14.76 10.73 -8.95
C PHE A 33 -15.96 11.64 -8.67
N THR A 34 -16.97 11.57 -9.52
CA THR A 34 -18.17 12.42 -9.46
C THR A 34 -19.41 11.62 -9.09
N ASN A 35 -20.51 12.31 -8.78
CA ASN A 35 -21.79 11.70 -8.40
C ASN A 35 -21.72 10.80 -7.15
N LEU A 36 -20.92 11.22 -6.17
CA LEU A 36 -20.75 10.51 -4.91
C LEU A 36 -21.85 10.89 -3.91
N PRO A 37 -22.74 9.97 -3.51
CA PRO A 37 -23.75 10.26 -2.49
C PRO A 37 -23.07 10.57 -1.15
N LYS A 38 -23.63 11.50 -0.39
CA LYS A 38 -23.14 11.82 0.97
C LYS A 38 -23.61 10.80 2.01
N PHE A 39 -24.77 10.19 1.80
CA PHE A 39 -25.39 9.26 2.73
C PHE A 39 -25.83 7.97 2.03
N LYS A 40 -25.75 6.85 2.75
CA LYS A 40 -26.32 5.55 2.37
C LYS A 40 -27.10 5.02 3.56
N ASP A 41 -28.37 4.68 3.35
CA ASP A 41 -29.27 4.17 4.40
C ASP A 41 -29.30 5.06 5.66
N GLY A 42 -29.28 6.39 5.48
CA GLY A 42 -29.29 7.37 6.56
C GLY A 42 -27.96 7.58 7.29
N GLN A 43 -26.89 6.87 6.90
CA GLN A 43 -25.55 7.00 7.48
C GLN A 43 -24.61 7.74 6.53
N GLU A 44 -23.77 8.64 7.07
CA GLU A 44 -22.78 9.37 6.27
C GLU A 44 -21.72 8.42 5.72
N ILE A 45 -21.35 8.61 4.46
CA ILE A 45 -20.36 7.77 3.79
C ILE A 45 -18.97 8.35 4.00
N LYS A 46 -18.06 7.52 4.49
CA LYS A 46 -16.63 7.83 4.52
C LYS A 46 -15.97 7.37 3.23
N TYR A 47 -15.53 8.32 2.43
CA TYR A 47 -14.73 8.06 1.24
C TYR A 47 -13.23 8.05 1.55
N THR A 48 -12.53 7.10 0.95
CA THR A 48 -11.05 7.00 0.99
C THR A 48 -10.56 6.51 -0.37
N VAL A 49 -9.27 6.63 -0.63
CA VAL A 49 -8.66 6.13 -1.88
C VAL A 49 -7.58 5.10 -1.57
N THR A 50 -7.41 4.15 -2.49
CA THR A 50 -6.28 3.23 -2.54
C THR A 50 -5.71 3.17 -3.95
N GLU A 51 -4.52 2.59 -4.09
CA GLU A 51 -3.90 2.33 -5.39
C GLU A 51 -3.65 0.83 -5.52
N ASN A 52 -3.78 0.29 -6.73
CA ASN A 52 -3.29 -1.05 -7.01
C ASN A 52 -1.77 -1.10 -6.87
N GLN A 53 -1.24 -2.22 -6.37
CA GLN A 53 0.20 -2.39 -6.19
C GLN A 53 0.97 -2.15 -7.50
N VAL A 54 1.97 -1.28 -7.44
CA VAL A 54 2.89 -0.99 -8.55
C VAL A 54 4.25 -1.61 -8.23
N ALA A 55 4.72 -2.53 -9.07
CA ALA A 55 6.00 -3.22 -8.87
C ALA A 55 7.17 -2.22 -8.80
N GLY A 56 8.04 -2.37 -7.80
CA GLY A 56 9.20 -1.49 -7.58
C GLY A 56 8.83 -0.11 -7.04
N TYR A 57 7.61 0.08 -6.53
CA TYR A 57 7.17 1.32 -5.92
C TYR A 57 6.54 1.09 -4.55
N GLU A 58 6.81 2.01 -3.64
CA GLU A 58 6.10 2.18 -2.38
C GLU A 58 5.07 3.30 -2.52
N THR A 59 3.83 3.01 -2.15
CA THR A 59 2.70 3.93 -2.23
C THR A 59 2.43 4.57 -0.87
N ILE A 60 2.39 5.91 -0.84
CA ILE A 60 2.02 6.69 0.34
C ILE A 60 0.75 7.48 0.04
N ILE A 61 -0.27 7.35 0.89
CA ILE A 61 -1.58 8.00 0.70
C ILE A 61 -1.85 8.97 1.86
N ASN A 62 -1.94 10.26 1.54
CA ASN A 62 -2.26 11.34 2.48
C ASN A 62 -3.59 11.98 2.08
N GLY A 63 -4.68 11.53 2.69
CA GLY A 63 -6.04 11.91 2.27
C GLY A 63 -6.33 11.41 0.86
N TYR A 64 -6.40 12.33 -0.11
CA TYR A 64 -6.60 12.02 -1.54
C TYR A 64 -5.35 12.29 -2.38
N LYS A 65 -4.18 12.47 -1.75
CA LYS A 65 -2.91 12.59 -2.47
C LYS A 65 -2.17 11.27 -2.41
N ILE A 66 -1.91 10.68 -3.57
CA ILE A 66 -1.11 9.46 -3.72
C ILE A 66 0.31 9.86 -4.16
N THR A 67 1.32 9.31 -3.49
CA THR A 67 2.74 9.54 -3.80
C THR A 67 3.43 8.19 -3.93
N ASN A 68 4.00 7.93 -5.12
CA ASN A 68 4.73 6.69 -5.39
C ASN A 68 6.24 6.95 -5.38
N LYS A 69 6.94 6.23 -4.51
CA LYS A 69 8.40 6.29 -4.38
C LYS A 69 9.00 5.05 -5.01
N TYR A 70 9.84 5.23 -6.04
CA TYR A 70 10.54 4.12 -6.66
C TYR A 70 11.55 3.52 -5.67
N ILE A 71 11.45 2.21 -5.44
CA ILE A 71 12.39 1.43 -4.66
C ILE A 71 13.15 0.55 -5.66
N PRO A 72 14.43 0.85 -5.93
CA PRO A 72 15.24 -0.04 -6.75
C PRO A 72 15.37 -1.37 -6.00
N GLU A 73 15.11 -2.47 -6.70
CA GLU A 73 15.60 -3.78 -6.25
C GLU A 73 17.12 -3.67 -6.11
N ILE A 74 17.62 -3.86 -4.89
CA ILE A 74 19.04 -4.05 -4.68
C ILE A 74 19.37 -5.36 -5.39
N PRO A 75 20.31 -5.39 -6.35
CA PRO A 75 20.73 -6.66 -6.92
C PRO A 75 21.20 -7.53 -5.76
N GLU A 76 20.59 -8.71 -5.60
CA GLU A 76 21.11 -9.74 -4.71
C GLU A 76 22.57 -9.94 -5.11
N VAL A 77 23.51 -9.45 -4.29
CA VAL A 77 24.91 -9.83 -4.42
C VAL A 77 24.89 -11.35 -4.36
N PRO A 78 25.41 -12.07 -5.37
CA PRO A 78 25.42 -13.52 -5.31
C PRO A 78 26.13 -13.92 -4.02
N GLU A 79 25.41 -14.57 -3.11
CA GLU A 79 25.98 -15.15 -1.90
C GLU A 79 27.09 -16.11 -2.34
N ASP A 80 28.35 -15.70 -2.12
CA ASP A 80 29.48 -16.61 -2.20
C ASP A 80 29.39 -17.57 -1.01
N LYS A 81 28.75 -18.72 -1.25
CA LYS A 81 28.66 -19.84 -0.31
C LYS A 81 30.00 -20.55 -0.23
N ASN A 82 31.08 -19.90 0.24
CA ASN A 82 32.30 -20.55 0.70
C ASN A 82 33.25 -19.58 1.44
N LYS A 83 33.13 -19.47 2.78
CA LYS A 83 34.24 -19.74 3.73
C LYS A 83 33.82 -19.59 5.20
N GLU A 84 34.11 -20.66 5.94
CA GLU A 84 33.86 -20.87 7.36
C GLU A 84 34.87 -20.15 8.27
N LYS A 85 34.38 -19.69 9.44
CA LYS A 85 35.02 -19.33 10.73
C LYS A 85 36.37 -18.60 10.77
N ASP A 86 36.36 -17.40 11.37
CA ASP A 86 36.84 -17.21 12.76
C ASP A 86 36.54 -15.78 13.26
N THR A 87 36.18 -15.63 14.55
CA THR A 87 36.02 -14.34 15.24
C THR A 87 37.14 -14.14 16.28
N PRO A 88 37.61 -12.90 16.57
CA PRO A 88 37.01 -12.13 17.67
C PRO A 88 36.90 -10.59 17.49
N LYS A 89 36.03 -9.99 18.31
CA LYS A 89 35.46 -8.61 18.36
C LYS A 89 36.46 -7.45 18.56
N LYS A 90 36.13 -6.24 18.04
CA LYS A 90 35.60 -5.05 18.78
C LYS A 90 35.81 -3.71 18.04
N GLY A 91 34.71 -3.03 17.70
CA GLY A 91 34.65 -1.61 17.34
C GLY A 91 33.24 -1.09 17.60
N LYS A 92 33.10 0.05 18.28
CA LYS A 92 31.90 0.55 18.97
C LYS A 92 31.34 1.77 18.21
N LEU A 93 30.06 2.09 18.44
CA LEU A 93 29.29 3.34 18.18
C LEU A 93 28.45 3.33 16.87
N SER A 94 27.14 3.61 16.86
CA SER A 94 26.20 4.26 17.81
C SER A 94 24.83 3.56 17.86
N LYS A 95 24.19 3.61 19.04
CA LYS A 95 22.79 3.23 19.27
C LYS A 95 21.88 4.43 19.01
N THR A 96 20.91 4.27 18.12
CA THR A 96 19.59 4.90 18.27
C THR A 96 18.58 3.83 17.92
N GLY A 97 17.85 3.37 18.94
CA GLY A 97 16.88 2.30 18.79
C GLY A 97 15.58 2.82 18.20
N ILE A 98 15.14 2.18 17.12
CA ILE A 98 13.78 1.67 17.00
C ILE A 98 13.92 0.27 16.40
N ASN A 99 13.61 -0.76 17.18
CA ASN A 99 13.34 -2.09 16.64
C ASN A 99 11.89 -2.04 16.16
N THR A 100 11.57 -2.57 14.98
CA THR A 100 10.34 -3.37 14.77
C THR A 100 10.23 -3.89 13.34
N ASP A 101 10.98 -4.95 13.05
CA ASP A 101 10.58 -5.97 12.04
C ASP A 101 9.27 -6.69 12.44
N ALA A 102 8.65 -6.31 13.56
CA ALA A 102 7.38 -6.79 14.05
C ALA A 102 6.19 -5.83 13.83
N ASP A 103 6.42 -4.55 13.48
CA ASP A 103 5.32 -3.56 13.24
C ASP A 103 5.08 -3.28 11.75
N LEU A 104 6.08 -3.46 10.88
CA LEU A 104 5.89 -3.18 9.46
C LEU A 104 5.02 -4.24 8.75
N PHE A 105 5.10 -5.50 9.18
CA PHE A 105 4.16 -6.54 8.77
C PHE A 105 2.80 -6.43 9.47
N GLY A 106 2.73 -5.72 10.61
CA GLY A 106 1.49 -5.50 11.37
C GLY A 106 0.51 -4.54 10.69
N ILE A 107 1.01 -3.55 9.94
CA ILE A 107 0.14 -2.59 9.21
C ILE A 107 -0.38 -3.20 7.90
N LEU A 108 0.40 -4.07 7.23
CA LEU A 108 -0.03 -4.76 6.01
C LEU A 108 -1.11 -5.83 6.27
N ALA A 109 -1.16 -6.36 7.49
CA ALA A 109 -2.23 -7.26 7.92
C ALA A 109 -3.59 -6.56 8.13
N LEU A 110 -3.62 -5.24 8.39
CA LEU A 110 -4.88 -4.54 8.65
C LEU A 110 -5.70 -4.20 7.40
N LEU A 111 -5.07 -4.09 6.22
CA LEU A 111 -5.80 -3.87 4.96
C LEU A 111 -6.16 -5.17 4.21
N SER A 112 -5.56 -6.32 4.60
CA SER A 112 -5.85 -7.62 3.99
C SER A 112 -6.84 -8.49 4.77
N SER A 113 -7.25 -8.09 5.99
CA SER A 113 -8.24 -8.82 6.78
C SER A 113 -9.58 -8.08 6.91
N LEU A 114 -10.33 -7.95 5.80
CA LEU A 114 -11.80 -7.93 5.89
C LEU A 114 -12.45 -8.60 4.68
N LEU A 115 -12.10 -9.86 4.44
CA LEU A 115 -13.07 -10.84 3.95
C LEU A 115 -13.44 -11.75 5.12
N VAL A 116 -14.35 -11.30 5.99
CA VAL A 116 -15.12 -12.21 6.85
C VAL A 116 -16.58 -11.97 6.54
N ALA A 117 -17.20 -13.04 6.04
CA ALA A 117 -18.56 -13.10 5.55
C ALA A 117 -19.61 -12.59 6.55
N LEU A 118 -20.39 -11.60 6.14
CA LEU A 118 -21.77 -11.43 6.59
C LEU A 118 -22.72 -11.79 5.44
N LYS A 119 -22.68 -13.06 5.06
CA LYS A 119 -23.82 -13.73 4.42
C LYS A 119 -24.75 -14.21 5.54
N LEU A 120 -25.42 -13.30 6.24
CA LEU A 120 -26.48 -13.64 7.19
C LEU A 120 -27.84 -13.14 6.68
N LYS A 121 -28.47 -14.08 5.96
CA LYS A 121 -29.88 -14.46 6.05
C LYS A 121 -30.93 -13.37 5.83
N LYS A 122 -31.40 -13.28 4.58
CA LYS A 122 -32.83 -13.10 4.30
C LYS A 122 -33.28 -14.15 3.27
N ARG A 123 -33.66 -15.32 3.77
CA ARG A 123 -34.58 -16.24 3.12
C ARG A 123 -35.77 -16.37 4.06
N ASN A 124 -36.97 -16.19 3.47
CA ASN A 124 -38.32 -16.22 4.04
C ASN A 124 -38.47 -16.86 5.42
#